data_AF-A0A6I5I9L0-F1
#
_entry.id   AF-A0A6I5I9L0-F1
#
_cell.length_a   1.000
_cell.length_b   1.000
_cell.length_c   1.000
_cell.angle_alpha   90.00
_cell.angle_beta   90.00
_cell.angle_gamma   90.00
#
_symmetry.space_group_name_H-M   'P 1'
#
loop_
_entity.id
_entity.type
_entity.pdbx_description
1 polymer ?
#
loop_
_entity_poly.entity_id
_entity_poly.type
_entity_poly.pdbx_seq_one_letter_code
_entity_poly.pdbx_strand_id
1 'polypeptide(L)'
;MPETAAASWTTTPGLTETHELSLTTQGPLYPPSEVMDADGNFVVVGMINRTTRDGAIRPDWGAAVVSPDSPLPEFGGLAPYTVVRELDTEPDGADKDIVLHTLPLPLPCNNYPMVFAPEQLPEAGQVKRPSHAFHEVPIPDLRPEDGPKVTAPVTFGTWMRAGGTLEVAVTSDGHCGTFDFAFSRLVPDSIYTVMSLRAHDLDPAGPTRPGPLGVPNVFVTDADGNGRYHATMPNPFPDPELPAANRIINVVVLWMSYQRGYGGAIGEFGLGGDIHAHLKLRGASFQNLRTTAAPQS
;
A
#
# COMPACT_ATOMS: atom_id res chain seq x y z
N MET A 1 -49.88 11.66 -9.02
CA MET A 1 -48.66 10.89 -8.73
C MET A 1 -47.55 11.90 -8.61
N PRO A 2 -46.88 12.03 -7.45
CA PRO A 2 -45.77 12.95 -7.33
C PRO A 2 -44.59 12.38 -8.10
N GLU A 3 -44.07 13.14 -9.06
CA GLU A 3 -42.71 12.95 -9.57
C GLU A 3 -41.76 13.00 -8.37
N THR A 4 -41.22 11.85 -8.00
CA THR A 4 -39.98 11.79 -7.24
C THR A 4 -38.93 12.46 -8.10
N ALA A 5 -38.56 13.68 -7.72
CA ALA A 5 -37.34 14.33 -8.18
C ALA A 5 -36.20 13.34 -7.96
N ALA A 6 -35.72 12.74 -9.05
CA ALA A 6 -34.47 12.00 -9.01
C ALA A 6 -33.41 12.98 -8.52
N ALA A 7 -32.86 12.74 -7.33
CA ALA A 7 -31.70 13.47 -6.87
C ALA A 7 -30.68 13.45 -8.00
N SER A 8 -30.30 14.63 -8.49
CA SER A 8 -29.38 14.74 -9.61
C SER A 8 -28.00 14.29 -9.14
N TRP A 9 -27.73 12.99 -9.30
CA TRP A 9 -26.43 12.35 -9.12
C TRP A 9 -25.45 13.03 -10.06
N THR A 10 -24.77 14.06 -9.57
CA THR A 10 -23.93 14.90 -10.40
C THR A 10 -22.57 14.23 -10.44
N THR A 11 -22.27 13.58 -11.56
CA THR A 11 -20.88 13.28 -11.92
C THR A 11 -20.07 14.58 -11.86
N THR A 12 -18.75 14.47 -11.76
CA THR A 12 -17.86 15.64 -11.79
C THR A 12 -16.94 15.61 -13.02
N PRO A 13 -17.47 15.68 -14.26
CA PRO A 13 -16.65 15.55 -15.46
C PRO A 13 -15.55 16.62 -15.54
N GLY A 14 -14.34 16.20 -15.91
CA GLY A 14 -13.18 17.08 -16.06
C GLY A 14 -12.59 17.60 -14.75
N LEU A 15 -13.18 17.28 -13.59
CA LEU A 15 -12.59 17.61 -12.30
C LEU A 15 -11.28 16.85 -12.13
N THR A 16 -10.24 17.58 -11.74
CA THR A 16 -8.88 17.05 -11.53
C THR A 16 -8.41 17.46 -10.14
N GLU A 17 -7.77 16.53 -9.43
CA GLU A 17 -7.13 16.74 -8.14
C GLU A 17 -5.66 16.26 -8.20
N THR A 18 -4.74 17.02 -7.61
CA THR A 18 -3.33 16.62 -7.48
C THR A 18 -3.01 16.36 -6.02
N HIS A 19 -2.31 15.26 -5.76
CA HIS A 19 -1.96 14.79 -4.42
C HIS A 19 -0.46 14.46 -4.34
N GLU A 20 0.15 14.81 -3.22
CA GLU A 20 1.49 14.35 -2.86
C GLU A 20 1.38 13.03 -2.08
N LEU A 21 2.13 12.02 -2.50
CA LEU A 21 2.19 10.75 -1.79
C LEU A 21 3.14 10.85 -0.59
N SER A 22 2.77 10.19 0.51
CA SER A 22 3.60 10.09 1.70
C SER A 22 4.38 8.79 1.71
N LEU A 23 5.66 8.88 2.08
CA LEU A 23 6.50 7.74 2.44
C LEU A 23 5.86 6.88 3.50
N THR A 24 5.91 5.58 3.32
CA THR A 24 5.39 4.63 4.28
C THR A 24 6.20 3.34 4.25
N THR A 25 6.02 2.52 5.28
CA THR A 25 6.33 1.09 5.28
C THR A 25 5.08 0.28 5.63
N GLN A 26 3.90 0.91 5.67
CA GLN A 26 2.69 0.38 6.27
C GLN A 26 1.51 0.42 5.29
N GLY A 27 1.04 -0.75 4.86
CA GLY A 27 -0.25 -0.90 4.17
C GLY A 27 -1.42 -0.73 5.15
N PRO A 28 -1.90 -1.82 5.79
CA PRO A 28 -2.86 -1.78 6.90
C PRO A 28 -2.21 -1.41 8.24
N LEU A 29 -3.00 -1.20 9.29
CA LEU A 29 -2.48 -0.97 10.64
C LEU A 29 -1.89 -2.23 11.30
N TYR A 30 -2.12 -3.41 10.75
CA TYR A 30 -1.64 -4.67 11.29
C TYR A 30 -1.26 -5.59 10.12
N PRO A 31 -0.02 -6.11 10.06
CA PRO A 31 1.09 -5.82 10.97
C PRO A 31 1.44 -4.33 11.04
N PRO A 32 2.09 -3.85 12.13
CA PRO A 32 2.46 -2.44 12.27
C PRO A 32 3.26 -1.88 11.07
N SER A 33 4.01 -2.74 10.38
CA SER A 33 4.76 -2.44 9.16
C SER A 33 4.88 -3.68 8.28
N GLU A 34 5.08 -3.46 6.98
CA GLU A 34 5.48 -4.43 5.97
C GLU A 34 7.01 -4.60 5.88
N VAL A 35 7.74 -4.02 6.84
CA VAL A 35 9.21 -3.98 6.88
C VAL A 35 9.71 -4.21 8.31
N MET A 36 10.79 -5.00 8.43
CA MET A 36 11.52 -5.21 9.67
C MET A 36 12.97 -4.73 9.60
N ASP A 37 13.59 -4.57 10.77
CA ASP A 37 15.04 -4.49 10.92
C ASP A 37 15.67 -5.88 11.11
N ALA A 38 16.99 -5.94 11.23
CA ALA A 38 17.74 -7.20 11.42
C ALA A 38 17.45 -7.89 12.76
N ASP A 39 16.93 -7.14 13.75
CA ASP A 39 16.58 -7.65 15.07
C ASP A 39 15.13 -8.19 15.13
N GLY A 40 14.39 -8.10 14.01
CA GLY A 40 13.01 -8.56 13.90
C GLY A 40 11.97 -7.59 14.46
N ASN A 41 12.35 -6.32 14.69
CA ASN A 41 11.39 -5.28 15.03
C ASN A 41 10.78 -4.66 13.76
N PHE A 42 9.54 -4.23 13.84
CA PHE A 42 8.89 -3.48 12.78
C PHE A 42 9.53 -2.10 12.62
N VAL A 43 9.91 -1.75 11.40
CA VAL A 43 10.33 -0.39 11.03
C VAL A 43 9.10 0.31 10.47
N VAL A 44 8.39 1.07 11.31
CA VAL A 44 7.13 1.73 10.96
C VAL A 44 7.41 3.13 10.45
N VAL A 45 6.88 3.46 9.27
CA VAL A 45 6.67 4.82 8.76
C VAL A 45 5.21 4.90 8.33
N GLY A 46 4.39 5.62 9.08
CA GLY A 46 2.95 5.59 8.89
C GLY A 46 2.21 5.86 10.19
N MET A 47 1.02 5.27 10.33
CA MET A 47 0.18 5.47 11.50
C MET A 47 0.66 4.62 12.68
N ILE A 48 1.07 5.27 13.76
CA ILE A 48 1.52 4.63 14.99
C ILE A 48 0.40 4.75 16.03
N ASN A 49 -0.15 3.61 16.44
CA ASN A 49 -1.21 3.56 17.44
C ASN A 49 -0.65 3.91 18.82
N ARG A 50 -1.02 5.07 19.36
CA ARG A 50 -0.57 5.53 20.69
C ARG A 50 -1.75 5.74 21.64
N THR A 51 -1.50 5.51 22.93
CA THR A 51 -2.43 5.92 23.98
C THR A 51 -2.33 7.43 24.18
N THR A 52 -3.42 8.15 23.95
CA THR A 52 -3.51 9.59 24.19
C THR A 52 -3.70 9.90 25.68
N ARG A 53 -3.56 11.17 26.07
CA ARG A 53 -3.66 11.61 27.48
C ARG A 53 -5.00 11.29 28.14
N ASP A 54 -6.06 11.16 27.34
CA ASP A 54 -7.41 10.77 27.76
C ASP A 54 -7.61 9.24 27.85
N GLY A 55 -6.55 8.45 27.60
CA GLY A 55 -6.59 6.98 27.63
C GLY A 55 -7.12 6.33 26.35
N ALA A 56 -7.55 7.10 25.35
CA ALA A 56 -7.97 6.56 24.06
C ALA A 56 -6.77 6.08 23.22
N ILE A 57 -6.99 5.15 22.31
CA ILE A 57 -5.98 4.76 21.32
C ILE A 57 -6.23 5.54 20.04
N ARG A 58 -5.24 6.31 19.59
CA ARG A 58 -5.32 7.09 18.36
C ARG A 58 -4.09 6.84 17.50
N PRO A 59 -4.26 6.49 16.22
CA PRO A 59 -3.15 6.45 15.27
C PRO A 59 -2.67 7.86 14.96
N ASP A 60 -1.36 8.07 14.95
CA ASP A 60 -0.72 9.32 14.56
C ASP A 60 0.45 9.05 13.61
N TRP A 61 0.61 9.89 12.58
CA TRP A 61 1.61 9.66 11.53
C TRP A 61 3.01 9.96 12.05
N GLY A 62 3.92 8.98 11.98
CA GLY A 62 5.30 9.14 12.42
C GLY A 62 6.19 7.99 11.95
N ALA A 63 7.38 7.90 12.54
CA ALA A 63 8.31 6.81 12.27
C ALA A 63 8.91 6.25 13.57
N ALA A 64 8.82 4.94 13.76
CA ALA A 64 9.29 4.27 14.98
C ALA A 64 9.70 2.82 14.73
N VAL A 65 10.59 2.32 15.58
CA VAL A 65 10.81 0.89 15.77
C VAL A 65 9.73 0.36 16.72
N VAL A 66 8.99 -0.65 16.29
CA VAL A 66 7.87 -1.25 17.04
C VAL A 66 8.15 -2.73 17.28
N SER A 67 7.95 -3.19 18.51
CA SER A 67 8.20 -4.57 18.90
C SER A 67 7.22 -5.54 18.21
N PRO A 68 7.68 -6.74 17.81
CA PRO A 68 6.83 -7.81 17.28
C PRO A 68 5.90 -8.43 18.34
N ASP A 69 6.05 -8.05 19.61
CA ASP A 69 5.17 -8.45 20.71
C ASP A 69 4.08 -7.39 21.00
N SER A 70 3.86 -6.46 20.06
CA SER A 70 2.81 -5.46 20.18
C SER A 70 1.43 -6.13 20.29
N PRO A 71 0.53 -5.61 21.14
CA PRO A 71 -0.84 -6.13 21.26
C PRO A 71 -1.55 -6.21 19.90
N LEU A 72 -2.17 -7.36 19.64
CA LEU A 72 -2.91 -7.64 18.41
C LEU A 72 -4.42 -7.66 18.71
N PRO A 73 -5.19 -6.63 18.32
CA PRO A 73 -6.63 -6.64 18.45
C PRO A 73 -7.27 -7.51 17.35
N GLU A 74 -8.56 -7.78 17.47
CA GLU A 74 -9.36 -8.28 16.35
C GLU A 74 -9.31 -7.32 15.14
N PHE A 75 -9.60 -7.83 13.94
CA PHE A 75 -9.64 -7.02 12.74
C PHE A 75 -10.62 -5.85 12.88
N GLY A 76 -10.18 -4.64 12.52
CA GLY A 76 -10.93 -3.40 12.73
C GLY A 76 -10.74 -2.74 14.11
N GLY A 77 -10.13 -3.44 15.06
CA GLY A 77 -9.78 -2.89 16.37
C GLY A 77 -8.46 -2.10 16.38
N LEU A 78 -8.25 -1.31 17.43
CA LEU A 78 -7.02 -0.58 17.68
C LEU A 78 -6.46 -0.93 19.06
N ALA A 79 -5.16 -1.24 19.11
CA ALA A 79 -4.40 -1.40 20.34
C ALA A 79 -3.10 -0.58 20.25
N PRO A 80 -2.58 -0.05 21.36
CA PRO A 80 -1.33 0.71 21.33
C PRO A 80 -0.18 -0.18 20.91
N TYR A 81 0.69 0.32 20.04
CA TYR A 81 1.93 -0.37 19.72
C TYR A 81 2.93 -0.28 20.87
N THR A 82 3.74 -1.32 21.02
CA THR A 82 4.91 -1.29 21.89
C THR A 82 6.07 -0.63 21.14
N VAL A 83 6.13 0.70 21.21
CA VAL A 83 7.20 1.50 20.58
C VAL A 83 8.51 1.27 21.35
N VAL A 84 9.53 0.77 20.66
CA VAL A 84 10.89 0.56 21.20
C VAL A 84 11.65 1.89 21.21
N ARG A 85 11.59 2.63 20.11
CA ARG A 85 12.14 3.98 19.96
C ARG A 85 11.56 4.68 18.73
N GLU A 86 11.62 5.99 18.72
CA GLU A 86 11.32 6.79 17.52
C GLU A 86 12.51 6.73 16.54
N LEU A 87 12.23 6.93 15.25
CA LEU A 87 13.22 6.93 14.17
C LEU A 87 13.53 8.37 13.70
N ASP A 88 14.80 8.63 13.40
CA ASP A 88 15.23 9.83 12.69
C ASP A 88 14.91 9.70 11.20
N THR A 89 13.93 10.48 10.72
CA THR A 89 13.41 10.42 9.35
C THR A 89 14.26 11.16 8.32
N GLU A 90 15.29 11.90 8.74
CA GLU A 90 16.19 12.55 7.78
C GLU A 90 16.95 11.48 6.98
N PRO A 91 16.95 11.51 5.63
CA PRO A 91 17.59 10.48 4.81
C PRO A 91 19.09 10.27 5.06
N ASP A 92 19.75 11.29 5.59
CA ASP A 92 21.17 11.31 5.96
C ASP A 92 21.36 11.34 7.50
N GLY A 93 20.29 11.06 8.24
CA GLY A 93 20.23 11.10 9.71
C GLY A 93 20.82 9.88 10.39
N ALA A 94 20.58 9.77 11.70
CA ALA A 94 21.16 8.75 12.57
C ALA A 94 20.73 7.32 12.22
N ASP A 95 19.52 7.16 11.67
CA ASP A 95 18.92 5.86 11.36
C ASP A 95 19.09 5.43 9.89
N LYS A 96 19.83 6.20 9.08
CA LYS A 96 19.95 6.00 7.63
C LYS A 96 20.47 4.61 7.21
N ASP A 97 21.27 3.96 8.07
CA ASP A 97 21.98 2.71 7.77
C ASP A 97 21.21 1.46 8.22
N ILE A 98 19.99 1.60 8.78
CA ILE A 98 19.15 0.43 9.11
C ILE A 98 18.84 -0.32 7.81
N VAL A 99 19.28 -1.58 7.73
CA VAL A 99 18.96 -2.46 6.60
C VAL A 99 17.53 -2.98 6.74
N LEU A 100 16.75 -2.82 5.68
CA LEU A 100 15.35 -3.21 5.66
C LEU A 100 15.18 -4.68 5.26
N HIS A 101 14.26 -5.35 5.94
CA HIS A 101 13.99 -6.78 5.82
C HIS A 101 12.51 -7.06 5.55
N THR A 102 12.24 -8.21 4.92
CA THR A 102 10.87 -8.74 4.78
C THR A 102 10.33 -9.20 6.13
N LEU A 103 9.02 -9.40 6.25
CA LEU A 103 8.45 -10.18 7.35
C LEU A 103 8.74 -11.67 7.15
N PRO A 104 8.87 -12.46 8.24
CA PRO A 104 8.84 -13.91 8.18
C PRO A 104 7.41 -14.41 7.90
N LEU A 105 7.27 -15.69 7.54
CA LEU A 105 5.98 -16.39 7.55
C LEU A 105 5.94 -17.45 8.66
N PRO A 106 4.85 -17.54 9.44
CA PRO A 106 3.64 -16.70 9.37
C PRO A 106 3.88 -15.24 9.79
N LEU A 107 3.08 -14.30 9.26
CA LEU A 107 3.24 -12.88 9.52
C LEU A 107 3.00 -12.55 11.02
N PRO A 108 3.97 -11.94 11.72
CA PRO A 108 3.80 -11.49 13.11
C PRO A 108 2.83 -10.32 13.21
N CYS A 109 2.12 -10.18 14.33
CA CYS A 109 1.14 -9.12 14.58
C CYS A 109 0.12 -8.90 13.44
N ASN A 110 -0.23 -9.94 12.69
CA ASN A 110 -1.19 -9.82 11.60
C ASN A 110 -2.60 -10.21 12.04
N ASN A 111 -3.54 -9.26 11.98
CA ASN A 111 -4.97 -9.53 12.14
C ASN A 111 -5.72 -9.32 10.81
N TYR A 112 -5.02 -9.01 9.72
CA TYR A 112 -5.66 -8.81 8.43
C TYR A 112 -6.00 -10.19 7.83
N PRO A 113 -7.29 -10.50 7.62
CA PRO A 113 -7.70 -11.83 7.16
C PRO A 113 -7.30 -12.11 5.71
N MET A 114 -7.02 -11.08 4.91
CA MET A 114 -6.80 -11.22 3.47
C MET A 114 -5.32 -11.04 3.12
N VAL A 115 -4.56 -12.12 3.27
CA VAL A 115 -3.09 -12.08 3.16
C VAL A 115 -2.60 -12.57 1.79
N PHE A 116 -3.39 -13.37 1.06
CA PHE A 116 -2.97 -14.01 -0.19
C PHE A 116 -4.11 -14.09 -1.21
N ALA A 117 -3.80 -14.19 -2.51
CA ALA A 117 -4.77 -14.73 -3.47
C ALA A 117 -4.80 -16.25 -3.34
N PRO A 118 -5.92 -16.86 -2.93
CA PRO A 118 -6.06 -18.31 -2.96
C PRO A 118 -5.86 -18.86 -4.38
N GLU A 119 -6.18 -18.09 -5.42
CA GLU A 119 -6.00 -18.49 -6.82
C GLU A 119 -4.53 -18.54 -7.24
N GLN A 120 -3.63 -17.81 -6.55
CA GLN A 120 -2.19 -17.80 -6.85
C GLN A 120 -1.46 -18.85 -6.04
N LEU A 121 -1.71 -18.92 -4.73
CA LEU A 121 -1.04 -19.86 -3.82
C LEU A 121 -2.05 -20.39 -2.78
N PRO A 122 -2.79 -21.47 -3.10
CA PRO A 122 -3.86 -21.99 -2.23
C PRO A 122 -3.39 -22.35 -0.81
N GLU A 123 -2.15 -22.82 -0.67
CA GLU A 123 -1.57 -23.26 0.60
C GLU A 123 -0.61 -22.22 1.21
N ALA A 124 -0.74 -20.94 0.85
CA ALA A 124 0.16 -19.88 1.32
C ALA A 124 0.24 -19.78 2.85
N GLY A 125 -0.87 -20.07 3.55
CA GLY A 125 -0.92 -20.08 5.03
C GLY A 125 -0.08 -21.20 5.68
N GLN A 126 0.38 -22.19 4.92
CA GLN A 126 1.24 -23.27 5.41
C GLN A 126 2.74 -22.96 5.22
N VAL A 127 3.07 -21.94 4.43
CA VAL A 127 4.46 -21.58 4.13
C VAL A 127 5.15 -21.06 5.39
N LYS A 128 6.34 -21.58 5.66
CA LYS A 128 7.24 -21.09 6.72
C LYS A 128 8.53 -20.61 6.10
N ARG A 129 8.88 -19.36 6.34
CA ARG A 129 10.14 -18.77 5.87
C ARG A 129 10.67 -17.75 6.87
N PRO A 130 11.99 -17.59 6.98
CA PRO A 130 12.57 -16.54 7.81
C PRO A 130 12.33 -15.17 7.16
N SER A 131 12.64 -14.13 7.94
CA SER A 131 12.86 -12.79 7.40
C SER A 131 14.16 -12.78 6.58
N HIS A 132 14.19 -12.00 5.51
CA HIS A 132 15.38 -11.81 4.67
C HIS A 132 15.65 -10.31 4.53
N ALA A 133 16.93 -9.93 4.53
CA ALA A 133 17.30 -8.60 4.07
C ALA A 133 16.83 -8.44 2.62
N PHE A 134 16.35 -7.25 2.26
CA PHE A 134 15.74 -7.00 0.95
C PHE A 134 16.61 -7.37 -0.26
N HIS A 135 17.92 -7.29 -0.13
CA HIS A 135 18.88 -7.61 -1.19
C HIS A 135 19.32 -9.08 -1.19
N GLU A 136 18.86 -9.87 -0.22
CA GLU A 136 19.19 -11.28 -0.01
C GLU A 136 17.96 -12.19 -0.17
N VAL A 137 16.83 -11.66 -0.64
CA VAL A 137 15.63 -12.46 -0.84
C VAL A 137 15.87 -13.55 -1.89
N PRO A 138 15.46 -14.80 -1.64
CA PRO A 138 15.69 -15.89 -2.57
C PRO A 138 14.74 -15.75 -3.76
N ILE A 139 15.27 -15.66 -4.98
CA ILE A 139 14.48 -15.69 -6.20
C ILE A 139 14.55 -17.13 -6.77
N PRO A 140 13.44 -17.90 -6.76
CA PRO A 140 13.39 -19.25 -7.33
C PRO A 140 13.97 -19.30 -8.75
N ASP A 141 14.81 -20.32 -8.99
CA ASP A 141 15.48 -20.60 -10.28
C ASP A 141 16.48 -19.52 -10.75
N LEU A 142 16.85 -18.56 -9.89
CA LEU A 142 17.83 -17.53 -10.23
C LEU A 142 19.26 -18.04 -10.06
N ARG A 143 20.12 -17.75 -11.04
CA ARG A 143 21.57 -17.95 -10.99
C ARG A 143 22.29 -16.60 -10.97
N PRO A 144 23.56 -16.53 -10.52
CA PRO A 144 24.33 -15.28 -10.54
C PRO A 144 24.40 -14.63 -11.93
N GLU A 145 24.53 -15.44 -13.00
CA GLU A 145 24.57 -14.96 -14.38
C GLU A 145 23.25 -14.38 -14.91
N ASP A 146 22.13 -14.64 -14.24
CA ASP A 146 20.83 -14.07 -14.62
C ASP A 146 20.70 -12.58 -14.21
N GLY A 147 21.65 -12.08 -13.41
CA GLY A 147 21.86 -10.65 -13.18
C GLY A 147 20.74 -9.96 -12.38
N PRO A 148 20.53 -10.32 -11.10
CA PRO A 148 19.60 -9.60 -10.23
C PRO A 148 19.95 -8.12 -10.18
N LYS A 149 18.92 -7.26 -10.15
CA LYS A 149 19.08 -5.80 -10.15
C LYS A 149 19.36 -5.28 -8.75
N VAL A 150 18.59 -5.75 -7.77
CA VAL A 150 18.77 -5.38 -6.37
C VAL A 150 19.74 -6.36 -5.73
N THR A 151 20.98 -5.89 -5.50
CA THR A 151 22.09 -6.69 -4.94
C THR A 151 22.77 -6.00 -3.75
N ALA A 152 22.52 -4.71 -3.55
CA ALA A 152 23.04 -3.93 -2.42
C ALA A 152 21.95 -3.72 -1.35
N PRO A 153 22.32 -3.55 -0.07
CA PRO A 153 21.38 -3.29 0.99
C PRO A 153 20.43 -2.12 0.69
N VAL A 154 19.12 -2.38 0.77
CA VAL A 154 18.11 -1.33 0.80
C VAL A 154 18.00 -0.85 2.24
N THR A 155 18.40 0.39 2.49
CA THR A 155 18.42 0.97 3.84
C THR A 155 17.27 1.94 4.07
N PHE A 156 16.98 2.20 5.34
CA PHE A 156 16.00 3.20 5.76
C PHE A 156 16.29 4.58 5.16
N GLY A 157 17.54 5.03 5.15
CA GLY A 157 17.92 6.32 4.55
C GLY A 157 17.62 6.40 3.06
N THR A 158 17.83 5.30 2.32
CA THR A 158 17.47 5.23 0.88
C THR A 158 15.96 5.26 0.69
N TRP A 159 15.22 4.49 1.49
CA TRP A 159 13.76 4.46 1.50
C TRP A 159 13.17 5.85 1.72
N MET A 160 13.71 6.61 2.68
CA MET A 160 13.23 7.94 3.04
C MET A 160 13.48 9.03 1.97
N ARG A 161 14.16 8.74 0.86
CA ARG A 161 14.35 9.70 -0.25
C ARG A 161 13.23 9.68 -1.28
N ALA A 162 12.43 8.62 -1.31
CA ALA A 162 11.41 8.44 -2.32
C ALA A 162 10.34 9.55 -2.25
N GLY A 163 9.81 9.88 -3.41
CA GLY A 163 8.71 10.83 -3.55
C GLY A 163 7.83 10.49 -4.74
N GLY A 164 6.59 10.95 -4.71
CA GLY A 164 5.70 10.77 -5.83
C GLY A 164 4.49 11.70 -5.79
N THR A 165 4.05 12.08 -6.97
CA THR A 165 2.85 12.89 -7.21
C THR A 165 1.80 12.05 -7.92
N LEU A 166 0.54 12.28 -7.58
CA LEU A 166 -0.62 11.67 -8.21
C LEU A 166 -1.56 12.76 -8.73
N GLU A 167 -1.86 12.75 -10.02
CA GLU A 167 -3.00 13.46 -10.59
C GLU A 167 -4.16 12.48 -10.80
N VAL A 168 -5.33 12.81 -10.27
CA VAL A 168 -6.56 12.04 -10.48
C VAL A 168 -7.58 12.92 -11.16
N ALA A 169 -8.14 12.46 -12.28
CA ALA A 169 -9.16 13.18 -13.01
C ALA A 169 -10.39 12.31 -13.30
N VAL A 170 -11.55 12.94 -13.43
CA VAL A 170 -12.75 12.30 -14.00
C VAL A 170 -12.82 12.66 -15.48
N THR A 171 -13.03 11.65 -16.34
CA THR A 171 -13.14 11.86 -17.79
C THR A 171 -14.28 12.80 -18.15
N SER A 172 -14.21 13.44 -19.33
CA SER A 172 -15.22 14.42 -19.77
C SER A 172 -16.63 13.84 -19.93
N ASP A 173 -16.75 12.52 -20.11
CA ASP A 173 -18.03 11.80 -20.14
C ASP A 173 -18.55 11.42 -18.73
N GLY A 174 -17.74 11.58 -17.68
CA GLY A 174 -18.10 11.29 -16.30
C GLY A 174 -18.12 9.81 -15.92
N HIS A 175 -17.65 8.90 -16.79
CA HIS A 175 -17.76 7.45 -16.57
C HIS A 175 -16.49 6.80 -16.04
N CYS A 176 -15.34 7.41 -16.27
CA CYS A 176 -14.05 6.88 -15.90
C CYS A 176 -13.29 7.87 -15.01
N GLY A 177 -12.31 7.34 -14.28
CA GLY A 177 -11.29 8.16 -13.63
C GLY A 177 -9.90 7.77 -14.11
N THR A 178 -9.06 8.75 -14.36
CA THR A 178 -7.64 8.56 -14.68
C THR A 178 -6.79 8.77 -13.44
N PHE A 179 -5.67 8.06 -13.37
CA PHE A 179 -4.69 8.15 -12.30
C PHE A 179 -3.31 8.21 -12.94
N ASP A 180 -2.66 9.36 -12.84
CA ASP A 180 -1.39 9.67 -13.47
C ASP A 180 -0.34 9.91 -12.38
N PHE A 181 0.66 9.03 -12.32
CA PHE A 181 1.70 9.07 -11.31
C PHE A 181 3.05 9.45 -11.91
N ALA A 182 3.81 10.23 -11.14
CA ALA A 182 5.24 10.44 -11.35
C ALA A 182 5.97 10.15 -10.04
N PHE A 183 7.03 9.35 -10.12
CA PHE A 183 7.82 8.93 -8.97
C PHE A 183 9.28 9.31 -9.15
N SER A 184 9.97 9.52 -8.03
CA SER A 184 11.40 9.83 -8.00
C SER A 184 12.06 9.15 -6.81
N ARG A 185 13.32 8.74 -7.00
CA ARG A 185 14.19 8.17 -5.95
C ARG A 185 13.54 7.00 -5.20
N LEU A 186 12.71 6.21 -5.89
CA LEU A 186 12.31 4.89 -5.42
C LEU A 186 13.52 3.95 -5.41
N VAL A 187 13.32 2.68 -5.00
CA VAL A 187 14.38 1.67 -5.17
C VAL A 187 14.70 1.58 -6.68
N PRO A 188 15.96 1.75 -7.11
CA PRO A 188 16.32 1.71 -8.53
C PRO A 188 16.13 0.35 -9.18
N ASP A 189 15.99 0.34 -10.51
CA ASP A 189 15.92 -0.86 -11.36
C ASP A 189 14.93 -1.93 -10.85
N SER A 190 13.81 -1.48 -10.30
CA SER A 190 12.91 -2.30 -9.49
C SER A 190 11.49 -2.32 -10.02
N ILE A 191 10.84 -3.47 -9.88
CA ILE A 191 9.42 -3.62 -10.16
C ILE A 191 8.56 -3.13 -8.99
N TYR A 192 7.57 -2.32 -9.34
CA TYR A 192 6.55 -1.80 -8.45
C TYR A 192 5.17 -2.19 -8.95
N THR A 193 4.23 -2.30 -8.03
CA THR A 193 2.80 -2.44 -8.32
C THR A 193 2.00 -1.32 -7.68
N VAL A 194 0.89 -0.94 -8.30
CA VAL A 194 -0.04 0.06 -7.78
C VAL A 194 -1.39 -0.58 -7.49
N MET A 195 -1.86 -0.40 -6.26
CA MET A 195 -3.14 -0.93 -5.80
C MET A 195 -4.09 0.19 -5.41
N SER A 196 -5.38 -0.08 -5.57
CA SER A 196 -6.45 0.78 -5.06
C SER A 196 -6.99 0.21 -3.76
N LEU A 197 -7.17 1.08 -2.77
CA LEU A 197 -7.95 0.77 -1.57
C LEU A 197 -9.36 1.34 -1.75
N ARG A 198 -10.36 0.48 -1.59
CA ARG A 198 -11.77 0.84 -1.66
C ARG A 198 -12.40 0.92 -0.28
N ALA A 199 -13.55 1.60 -0.20
CA ALA A 199 -14.24 1.86 1.07
C ALA A 199 -14.54 0.57 1.87
N HIS A 200 -14.91 -0.52 1.20
CA HIS A 200 -15.24 -1.79 1.86
C HIS A 200 -14.00 -2.66 2.16
N ASP A 201 -12.80 -2.29 1.69
CA ASP A 201 -11.59 -3.09 1.97
C ASP A 201 -11.17 -3.04 3.44
N LEU A 202 -11.69 -2.05 4.17
CA LEU A 202 -11.48 -1.84 5.60
C LEU A 202 -12.74 -2.10 6.44
N ASP A 203 -13.82 -2.63 5.84
CA ASP A 203 -15.05 -2.95 6.56
C ASP A 203 -14.86 -4.22 7.41
N PRO A 204 -14.90 -4.14 8.75
CA PRO A 204 -14.75 -5.32 9.60
C PRO A 204 -15.89 -6.35 9.43
N ALA A 205 -17.07 -5.93 8.99
CA ALA A 205 -18.24 -6.79 8.84
C ALA A 205 -18.22 -7.63 7.54
N GLY A 206 -17.41 -7.24 6.56
CA GLY A 206 -17.35 -7.91 5.26
C GLY A 206 -16.24 -7.34 4.38
N PRO A 207 -14.95 -7.56 4.73
CA PRO A 207 -13.85 -6.92 4.03
C PRO A 207 -13.77 -7.40 2.59
N THR A 208 -13.61 -6.45 1.66
CA THR A 208 -13.21 -6.74 0.28
C THR A 208 -11.70 -6.73 0.14
N ARG A 209 -11.17 -7.50 -0.81
CA ARG A 209 -9.72 -7.54 -1.04
C ARG A 209 -9.27 -6.31 -1.84
N PRO A 210 -8.24 -5.57 -1.39
CA PRO A 210 -7.62 -4.54 -2.21
C PRO A 210 -7.22 -5.06 -3.59
N GLY A 211 -7.57 -4.30 -4.63
CA GLY A 211 -7.42 -4.70 -6.02
C GLY A 211 -6.34 -3.92 -6.76
N PRO A 212 -5.97 -4.36 -7.98
CA PRO A 212 -5.14 -3.57 -8.89
C PRO A 212 -5.76 -2.20 -9.15
N LEU A 213 -4.93 -1.15 -9.20
CA LEU A 213 -5.35 0.12 -9.78
C LEU A 213 -5.18 0.06 -11.31
N GLY A 214 -6.08 -0.62 -12.01
CA GLY A 214 -6.01 -0.83 -13.47
C GLY A 214 -5.21 -2.07 -13.82
N VAL A 215 -5.29 -2.55 -15.06
CA VAL A 215 -4.49 -3.72 -15.51
C VAL A 215 -3.87 -3.38 -16.88
N PRO A 216 -2.54 -3.50 -17.04
CA PRO A 216 -1.54 -3.91 -16.04
C PRO A 216 -1.32 -2.83 -14.96
N ASN A 217 -1.01 -3.23 -13.72
CA ASN A 217 -0.75 -2.32 -12.60
C ASN A 217 0.72 -2.23 -12.17
N VAL A 218 1.64 -2.54 -13.07
CA VAL A 218 3.06 -2.59 -12.77
C VAL A 218 3.83 -1.52 -13.52
N PHE A 219 4.90 -1.03 -12.89
CA PHE A 219 5.93 -0.23 -13.56
C PHE A 219 7.32 -0.65 -13.06
N VAL A 220 8.35 -0.27 -13.80
CA VAL A 220 9.75 -0.52 -13.43
C VAL A 220 10.44 0.83 -13.29
N THR A 221 11.23 1.01 -12.24
CA THR A 221 12.03 2.22 -12.03
C THR A 221 13.31 2.18 -12.85
N ASP A 222 13.81 3.34 -13.24
CA ASP A 222 15.14 3.47 -13.85
C ASP A 222 16.27 3.39 -12.79
N ALA A 223 17.51 3.57 -13.24
CA ALA A 223 18.71 3.53 -12.40
C ALA A 223 18.77 4.65 -11.35
N ASP A 224 17.99 5.73 -11.53
CA ASP A 224 17.87 6.84 -10.57
C ASP A 224 16.63 6.69 -9.66
N GLY A 225 15.88 5.59 -9.81
CA GLY A 225 14.66 5.32 -9.05
C GLY A 225 13.45 6.12 -9.54
N ASN A 226 13.46 6.65 -10.77
CA ASN A 226 12.31 7.34 -11.33
C ASN A 226 11.35 6.35 -12.01
N GLY A 227 10.07 6.67 -11.99
CA GLY A 227 9.04 5.87 -12.62
C GLY A 227 7.80 6.67 -12.96
N ARG A 228 6.97 6.14 -13.86
CA ARG A 228 5.65 6.68 -14.20
C ARG A 228 4.66 5.54 -14.29
N TYR A 229 3.43 5.81 -13.89
CA TYR A 229 2.33 4.87 -14.00
C TYR A 229 1.06 5.60 -14.40
N HIS A 230 0.25 4.99 -15.27
CA HIS A 230 -1.03 5.51 -15.70
C HIS A 230 -2.09 4.41 -15.63
N ALA A 231 -3.26 4.74 -15.09
CA ALA A 231 -4.43 3.87 -15.15
C ALA A 231 -5.69 4.67 -15.50
N THR A 232 -6.56 4.07 -16.31
CA THR A 232 -7.95 4.51 -16.48
C THR A 232 -8.86 3.46 -15.90
N MET A 233 -9.66 3.84 -14.90
CA MET A 233 -10.58 2.96 -14.18
C MET A 233 -12.03 3.24 -14.61
N PRO A 234 -12.85 2.21 -14.84
CA PRO A 234 -14.28 2.38 -15.02
C PRO A 234 -14.95 2.62 -13.66
N ASN A 235 -15.77 3.68 -13.59
CA ASN A 235 -16.54 4.07 -12.40
C ASN A 235 -15.80 3.93 -11.04
N PRO A 236 -14.61 4.55 -10.85
CA PRO A 236 -13.83 4.44 -9.61
C PRO A 236 -14.44 5.18 -8.43
N PHE A 237 -15.30 6.17 -8.68
CA PHE A 237 -15.87 7.08 -7.68
C PHE A 237 -17.40 7.10 -7.72
N PRO A 238 -18.09 5.94 -7.58
CA PRO A 238 -19.54 5.94 -7.48
C PRO A 238 -19.99 6.82 -6.31
N ASP A 239 -21.20 7.37 -6.42
CA ASP A 239 -21.80 8.11 -5.32
C ASP A 239 -21.93 7.20 -4.09
N PRO A 240 -21.41 7.62 -2.91
CA PRO A 240 -21.42 6.80 -1.70
C PRO A 240 -22.83 6.49 -1.17
N GLU A 241 -23.85 7.26 -1.56
CA GLU A 241 -25.25 7.00 -1.15
C GLU A 241 -25.90 5.88 -1.99
N LEU A 242 -25.26 5.44 -3.08
CA LEU A 242 -25.78 4.33 -3.87
C LEU A 242 -25.63 2.99 -3.12
N PRO A 243 -26.64 2.11 -3.20
CA PRO A 243 -26.50 0.75 -2.68
C PRO A 243 -25.28 0.05 -3.29
N ALA A 244 -24.48 -0.59 -2.43
CA ALA A 244 -23.24 -1.29 -2.79
C ALA A 244 -22.12 -0.41 -3.42
N ALA A 245 -22.17 0.92 -3.25
CA ALA A 245 -21.10 1.80 -3.68
C ALA A 245 -19.78 1.46 -2.99
N ASN A 246 -18.80 0.97 -3.75
CA ASN A 246 -17.46 0.66 -3.23
C ASN A 246 -16.40 1.50 -3.96
N ARG A 247 -16.34 2.79 -3.63
CA ARG A 247 -15.43 3.74 -4.28
C ARG A 247 -13.98 3.54 -3.87
N ILE A 248 -13.05 3.92 -4.75
CA ILE A 248 -11.64 4.08 -4.40
C ILE A 248 -11.52 5.26 -3.44
N ILE A 249 -10.83 5.04 -2.31
CA ILE A 249 -10.59 6.03 -1.27
C ILE A 249 -9.09 6.29 -1.04
N ASN A 250 -8.21 5.42 -1.52
CA ASN A 250 -6.77 5.59 -1.40
C ASN A 250 -6.06 4.75 -2.47
N VAL A 251 -4.77 4.99 -2.65
CA VAL A 251 -3.86 4.21 -3.48
C VAL A 251 -2.61 3.87 -2.70
N VAL A 252 -1.97 2.75 -3.03
CA VAL A 252 -0.68 2.36 -2.45
C VAL A 252 0.25 1.88 -3.55
N VAL A 253 1.50 2.34 -3.48
CA VAL A 253 2.59 1.97 -4.37
C VAL A 253 3.50 1.01 -3.60
N LEU A 254 3.62 -0.20 -4.10
CA LEU A 254 4.26 -1.31 -3.42
C LEU A 254 5.48 -1.77 -4.22
N TRP A 255 6.61 -1.88 -3.54
CA TRP A 255 7.83 -2.45 -4.12
C TRP A 255 7.81 -3.97 -4.01
N MET A 256 8.23 -4.68 -5.06
CA MET A 256 8.30 -6.14 -5.09
C MET A 256 9.74 -6.59 -4.77
N SER A 257 10.00 -7.01 -3.52
CA SER A 257 11.37 -7.31 -3.07
C SER A 257 11.99 -8.49 -3.82
N TYR A 258 11.17 -9.48 -4.19
CA TYR A 258 11.60 -10.65 -4.96
C TYR A 258 11.92 -10.34 -6.43
N GLN A 259 11.86 -9.08 -6.87
CA GLN A 259 12.18 -8.65 -8.23
C GLN A 259 11.32 -9.34 -9.31
N ARG A 260 10.11 -9.76 -8.93
CA ARG A 260 9.13 -10.46 -9.78
C ARG A 260 7.74 -9.89 -9.55
N GLY A 261 6.89 -9.97 -10.57
CA GLY A 261 5.47 -9.60 -10.46
C GLY A 261 4.59 -10.82 -10.25
N TYR A 262 3.62 -10.73 -9.33
CA TYR A 262 2.66 -11.79 -9.03
C TYR A 262 1.24 -11.30 -9.25
N GLY A 263 0.75 -11.43 -10.48
CA GLY A 263 -0.64 -11.10 -10.82
C GLY A 263 -1.03 -9.65 -10.49
N GLY A 264 -2.27 -9.47 -10.05
CA GLY A 264 -2.92 -8.15 -10.06
C GLY A 264 -2.91 -7.36 -8.75
N ALA A 265 -2.65 -7.92 -7.57
CA ALA A 265 -2.73 -7.10 -6.34
C ALA A 265 -1.75 -7.56 -5.26
N ILE A 266 -2.00 -8.71 -4.65
CA ILE A 266 -1.15 -9.20 -3.57
C ILE A 266 -0.03 -10.06 -4.16
N GLY A 267 1.17 -9.94 -3.59
CA GLY A 267 2.31 -10.80 -3.88
C GLY A 267 2.05 -12.27 -3.54
N GLU A 268 3.04 -13.11 -3.83
CA GLU A 268 3.04 -14.54 -3.49
C GLU A 268 3.00 -14.74 -1.97
N PHE A 269 3.67 -13.88 -1.20
CA PHE A 269 3.82 -14.00 0.25
C PHE A 269 3.07 -12.94 1.07
N GLY A 270 2.22 -12.14 0.41
CA GLY A 270 1.40 -11.16 1.09
C GLY A 270 2.12 -9.87 1.44
N LEU A 271 1.37 -8.95 2.06
CA LEU A 271 1.88 -7.65 2.51
C LEU A 271 3.04 -7.83 3.48
N GLY A 272 4.19 -7.33 3.06
CA GLY A 272 5.49 -7.42 3.70
C GLY A 272 6.20 -8.78 3.63
N GLY A 273 5.57 -9.81 3.06
CA GLY A 273 6.27 -11.04 2.70
C GLY A 273 7.19 -10.85 1.50
N ASP A 274 6.64 -10.30 0.41
CA ASP A 274 7.32 -10.02 -0.85
C ASP A 274 6.91 -8.71 -1.54
N ILE A 275 5.88 -8.03 -1.03
CA ILE A 275 5.47 -6.69 -1.45
C ILE A 275 5.52 -5.72 -0.28
N HIS A 276 5.98 -4.49 -0.49
CA HIS A 276 6.26 -3.53 0.58
C HIS A 276 5.76 -2.13 0.23
N ALA A 277 4.85 -1.59 1.04
CA ALA A 277 4.25 -0.29 0.84
C ALA A 277 5.32 0.79 0.95
N HIS A 278 5.56 1.56 -0.11
CA HIS A 278 6.60 2.60 -0.17
C HIS A 278 5.99 4.00 -0.17
N LEU A 279 4.89 4.19 -0.91
CA LEU A 279 4.16 5.46 -0.99
C LEU A 279 2.64 5.23 -0.90
N LYS A 280 1.92 6.09 -0.18
CA LYS A 280 0.44 6.11 -0.10
C LYS A 280 -0.10 7.49 0.28
N LEU A 281 -1.40 7.70 0.21
CA LEU A 281 -2.03 8.86 0.85
C LEU A 281 -2.23 8.58 2.35
N ARG A 282 -2.09 9.61 3.20
CA ARG A 282 -2.18 9.45 4.66
C ARG A 282 -3.58 9.07 5.15
N GLY A 283 -4.61 9.34 4.36
CA GLY A 283 -6.00 9.04 4.72
C GLY A 283 -6.89 8.90 3.48
N ALA A 284 -8.18 8.71 3.72
CA ALA A 284 -9.17 8.65 2.65
C ALA A 284 -9.14 9.96 1.83
N SER A 285 -9.25 9.84 0.52
CA SER A 285 -9.16 10.94 -0.45
C SER A 285 -10.25 10.81 -1.53
N PHE A 286 -10.24 11.73 -2.49
CA PHE A 286 -11.13 11.75 -3.66
C PHE A 286 -12.60 12.04 -3.36
N GLN A 287 -12.93 12.64 -2.21
CA GLN A 287 -14.29 12.87 -1.75
C GLN A 287 -15.10 13.79 -2.67
N ASN A 288 -14.45 14.59 -3.51
CA ASN A 288 -15.12 15.48 -4.46
C ASN A 288 -15.35 14.82 -5.82
N LEU A 289 -14.63 13.74 -6.14
CA LEU A 289 -14.75 13.06 -7.44
C LEU A 289 -16.02 12.20 -7.46
N ARG A 290 -16.78 12.24 -8.55
CA ARG A 290 -17.97 11.39 -8.79
C ARG A 290 -17.98 10.86 -10.22
N THR A 291 -18.18 9.56 -10.36
CA THR A 291 -18.35 8.85 -11.64
C THR A 291 -19.64 8.06 -11.66
N THR A 292 -20.10 7.71 -12.86
CA THR A 292 -21.21 6.76 -13.07
C THR A 292 -20.75 5.58 -13.93
N ALA A 293 -21.51 4.48 -13.90
CA ALA A 293 -21.28 3.40 -14.85
C ALA A 293 -21.53 3.91 -16.28
N ALA A 294 -20.69 3.49 -17.23
CA ALA A 294 -20.94 3.71 -18.64
C ALA A 294 -22.25 3.00 -19.06
N PRO A 295 -23.03 3.56 -20.00
CA PRO A 295 -24.19 2.88 -20.56
C PRO A 295 -23.79 1.50 -21.11
N GLN A 296 -24.55 0.46 -20.77
CA GLN A 296 -24.38 -0.85 -21.38
C GLN A 296 -24.83 -0.76 -22.84
N SER A 297 -23.92 -1.07 -23.77
CA SER A 297 -24.17 -1.17 -25.21
C SER A 297 -25.00 -2.39 -25.58
#